data_AF-A0A1Y1X9S1-F1
#
_entry.id   AF-A0A1Y1X9S1-F1
#
_cell.length_a   1.000
_cell.length_b   1.000
_cell.length_c   1.000
_cell.angle_alpha   90.00
_cell.angle_beta   90.00
_cell.angle_gamma   90.00
#
_symmetry.space_group_name_H-M   'P 1'
#
loop_
_entity.id
_entity.type
_entity.pdbx_description
1 polymer ?
#
loop_
_entity_poly.entity_id
_entity_poly.type
_entity_poly.pdbx_seq_one_letter_code
_entity_poly.pdbx_strand_id
1 'polypeptide(L)'
;MKFLNTLVLFVTLLFTTIASADKCCETCTAKGYKKFYSVDKIFNRCGECCMKPNKYWLYHMFEAGLLEAETENPCKELGFTEYETTETHGVLAIKMTLDKYRKPN
;
A
#
# COMPACT_ATOMS: atom_id res chain seq x y z
N MET A 1 54.13 -5.82 31.88
CA MET A 1 52.89 -5.23 32.42
C MET A 1 52.62 -3.89 31.72
N LYS A 2 51.73 -3.84 30.71
CA LYS A 2 50.89 -2.67 30.36
C LYS A 2 49.69 -3.18 29.56
N PHE A 3 48.52 -3.17 30.21
CA PHE A 3 47.22 -3.37 29.59
C PHE A 3 46.81 -2.09 28.87
N LEU A 4 46.40 -2.17 27.60
CA LEU A 4 45.66 -1.12 26.89
C LEU A 4 44.99 -1.78 25.66
N ASN A 5 43.78 -2.32 25.80
CA ASN A 5 42.51 -1.61 25.69
C ASN A 5 42.36 -0.80 24.39
N THR A 6 42.10 -1.49 23.28
CA THR A 6 41.34 -0.90 22.18
C THR A 6 40.26 -1.89 21.76
N LEU A 7 39.11 -1.72 22.40
CA LEU A 7 37.80 -2.22 21.99
C LEU A 7 37.62 -1.92 20.50
N VAL A 8 37.79 -2.93 19.64
CA VAL A 8 37.46 -2.80 18.22
C VAL A 8 35.95 -2.65 18.15
N LEU A 9 35.52 -1.41 17.94
CA LEU A 9 34.13 -1.01 17.77
C LEU A 9 33.60 -1.70 16.51
N PHE A 10 32.90 -2.82 16.67
CA PHE A 10 32.12 -3.45 15.62
C PHE A 10 30.97 -2.51 15.25
N VAL A 11 31.22 -1.58 14.33
CA VAL A 11 30.17 -0.81 13.67
C VAL A 11 29.59 -1.73 12.60
N THR A 12 28.66 -2.59 12.98
CA THR A 12 27.86 -3.36 12.02
C THR A 12 26.93 -2.39 11.31
N LEU A 13 27.35 -1.94 10.14
CA LEU A 13 26.54 -1.18 9.21
C LEU A 13 25.36 -2.08 8.76
N LEU A 14 24.23 -1.98 9.46
CA LEU A 14 22.98 -2.61 9.04
C LEU A 14 22.51 -1.90 7.76
N PHE A 15 22.84 -2.46 6.60
CA PHE A 15 22.13 -2.14 5.37
C PHE A 15 20.71 -2.70 5.49
N THR A 16 19.77 -1.87 5.92
CA THR A 16 18.34 -2.18 5.78
C THR A 16 18.04 -2.21 4.30
N THR A 17 17.85 -3.42 3.75
CA THR A 17 17.30 -3.59 2.41
C THR A 17 15.94 -2.91 2.39
N ILE A 18 15.82 -1.77 1.71
CA ILE A 18 14.53 -1.16 1.39
C ILE A 18 13.91 -2.08 0.32
N ALA A 19 13.16 -3.09 0.75
CA ALA A 19 12.32 -3.84 -0.15
C ALA A 19 11.27 -2.86 -0.68
N SER A 20 11.41 -2.43 -1.93
CA SER A 20 10.28 -1.87 -2.66
C SER A 20 9.21 -2.94 -2.58
N ALA A 21 8.13 -2.68 -1.85
CA ALA A 21 7.01 -3.60 -1.83
C ALA A 21 6.54 -3.75 -3.28
N ASP A 22 6.58 -4.99 -3.78
CA ASP A 22 5.97 -5.31 -5.06
C ASP A 22 4.50 -4.86 -5.01
N LYS A 23 3.96 -4.47 -6.17
CA LYS A 23 2.54 -4.13 -6.29
C LYS A 23 1.70 -5.29 -5.79
N CYS A 24 0.73 -5.02 -4.92
CA CYS A 24 -0.06 -6.07 -4.29
C CYS A 24 -1.32 -6.44 -5.06
N CYS A 25 -1.81 -5.49 -5.86
CA CYS A 25 -3.22 -5.36 -6.08
C CYS A 25 -3.54 -5.05 -7.53
N GLU A 26 -2.64 -5.30 -8.49
CA GLU A 26 -2.93 -5.19 -9.94
C GLU A 26 -4.01 -6.17 -10.38
N THR A 27 -4.05 -7.39 -9.81
CA THR A 27 -5.11 -8.38 -10.06
C THR A 27 -5.61 -9.01 -8.76
N CYS A 28 -6.92 -9.26 -8.65
CA CYS A 28 -7.52 -9.90 -7.48
C CYS A 28 -7.84 -11.37 -7.77
N THR A 29 -6.82 -12.23 -7.66
CA THR A 29 -6.94 -13.67 -7.99
C THR A 29 -7.45 -14.52 -6.82
N ALA A 30 -7.34 -14.01 -5.59
CA ALA A 30 -7.78 -14.73 -4.41
C ALA A 30 -9.30 -14.95 -4.41
N LYS A 31 -9.74 -16.19 -4.18
CA LYS A 31 -11.16 -16.58 -4.22
C LYS A 31 -12.01 -15.69 -3.29
N GLY A 32 -13.04 -15.07 -3.86
CA GLY A 32 -13.99 -14.23 -3.13
C GLY A 32 -13.49 -12.82 -2.80
N TYR A 33 -12.31 -12.44 -3.29
CA TYR A 33 -11.86 -11.05 -3.30
C TYR A 33 -12.37 -10.36 -4.57
N LYS A 34 -12.67 -9.08 -4.45
CA LYS A 34 -12.97 -8.19 -5.57
C LYS A 34 -12.07 -6.98 -5.51
N LYS A 35 -12.01 -6.27 -6.63
CA LYS A 35 -11.29 -5.00 -6.77
C LYS A 35 -12.13 -3.87 -6.18
N PHE A 36 -11.48 -3.01 -5.41
CA PHE A 36 -12.05 -1.76 -4.90
C PHE A 36 -11.06 -0.63 -5.11
N TYR A 37 -11.55 0.59 -5.14
CA TYR A 37 -10.70 1.77 -5.23
C TYR A 37 -11.30 2.96 -4.48
N SER A 38 -10.47 3.94 -4.17
CA SER A 38 -10.89 5.26 -3.75
C SER A 38 -9.97 6.33 -4.33
N VAL A 39 -10.50 7.52 -4.55
CA VAL A 39 -9.72 8.70 -4.92
C VAL A 39 -9.67 9.63 -3.73
N ASP A 40 -8.48 9.78 -3.16
CA ASP A 40 -8.20 10.83 -2.20
C ASP A 40 -8.17 12.18 -2.91
N LYS A 41 -9.14 13.03 -2.56
CA LYS A 41 -9.31 14.37 -3.12
C LYS A 41 -8.35 15.39 -2.51
N ILE A 42 -7.72 15.10 -1.36
CA ILE A 42 -6.80 16.02 -0.68
C ILE A 42 -5.43 15.97 -1.36
N PHE A 43 -4.85 14.79 -1.52
CA PHE A 43 -3.55 14.62 -2.17
C PHE A 43 -3.66 14.30 -3.67
N ASN A 44 -4.88 14.22 -4.21
CA ASN A 44 -5.15 13.84 -5.60
C ASN A 44 -4.42 12.54 -5.95
N ARG A 45 -4.72 11.50 -5.17
CA ARG A 45 -4.17 10.14 -5.31
C ARG A 45 -5.31 9.15 -5.48
N CYS A 46 -5.05 8.06 -6.19
CA CYS A 46 -5.97 6.94 -6.28
C CYS A 46 -5.34 5.72 -5.64
N GLY A 47 -6.09 5.03 -4.79
CA GLY A 47 -5.70 3.76 -4.20
C GLY A 47 -6.60 2.65 -4.69
N GLU A 48 -6.04 1.51 -5.11
CA GLU A 48 -6.79 0.31 -5.48
C GLU A 48 -6.33 -0.91 -4.68
N CYS A 49 -7.28 -1.76 -4.28
CA CYS A 49 -7.03 -2.90 -3.40
C CYS A 49 -7.89 -4.12 -3.74
N CYS A 50 -7.47 -5.27 -3.21
CA CYS A 50 -8.26 -6.49 -3.23
C CYS A 50 -8.89 -6.72 -1.86
N MET A 51 -10.23 -6.75 -1.81
CA MET A 51 -10.97 -6.90 -0.56
C MET A 51 -12.13 -7.88 -0.72
N LYS A 52 -12.50 -8.59 0.35
CA LYS A 52 -13.75 -9.36 0.38
C LYS A 52 -14.95 -8.42 0.43
N PRO A 53 -16.00 -8.59 -0.42
CA PRO A 53 -17.14 -7.68 -0.43
C PRO A 53 -17.85 -7.51 0.92
N ASN A 54 -17.86 -8.54 1.77
CA ASN A 54 -18.46 -8.46 3.11
C ASN A 54 -17.70 -7.54 4.08
N LYS A 55 -16.51 -7.04 3.72
CA LYS A 55 -15.75 -6.03 4.45
C LYS A 55 -16.01 -4.61 3.98
N TYR A 56 -16.75 -4.42 2.87
CA TYR A 56 -16.97 -3.11 2.28
C TYR A 56 -17.50 -2.08 3.28
N TRP A 57 -18.53 -2.42 4.05
CA TRP A 57 -19.14 -1.49 5.01
C TRP A 57 -18.12 -0.98 6.05
N LEU A 58 -17.23 -1.87 6.52
CA LEU A 58 -16.24 -1.55 7.55
C LEU A 58 -15.25 -0.51 7.05
N TYR A 59 -14.75 -0.69 5.82
CA TYR A 59 -13.75 0.22 5.24
C TYR A 59 -14.40 1.48 4.67
N HIS A 60 -15.61 1.40 4.11
CA HIS A 60 -16.35 2.54 3.59
C HIS A 60 -16.70 3.56 4.69
N MET A 61 -16.80 3.13 5.96
CA MET A 61 -16.95 4.04 7.10
C MET A 61 -15.74 4.95 7.33
N PHE A 62 -14.53 4.48 6.99
CA PHE A 62 -13.29 5.25 7.13
C PHE A 62 -12.85 5.92 5.82
N GLU A 63 -13.29 5.37 4.68
CA GLU A 63 -12.98 5.84 3.34
C GLU A 63 -14.29 6.05 2.56
N ALA A 64 -14.92 7.20 2.74
CA ALA A 64 -16.23 7.50 2.14
C ALA A 64 -16.23 7.47 0.61
N GLY A 65 -15.05 7.62 -0.02
CA GLY A 65 -14.85 7.50 -1.47
C GLY A 65 -14.66 6.07 -1.98
N LEU A 66 -14.66 5.06 -1.10
CA LEU A 66 -14.42 3.66 -1.46
C LEU A 66 -15.56 3.12 -2.31
N LEU A 67 -15.23 2.59 -3.49
CA LEU A 67 -16.16 2.02 -4.45
C LEU A 67 -15.68 0.63 -4.90
N GLU A 68 -16.64 -0.25 -5.21
CA GLU A 68 -16.33 -1.49 -5.96
C GLU A 68 -15.93 -1.11 -7.39
N ALA A 69 -14.87 -1.72 -7.91
CA ALA A 69 -14.40 -1.44 -9.26
C ALA A 69 -15.12 -2.30 -10.30
N GLU A 70 -15.43 -1.72 -11.45
CA GLU A 70 -15.95 -2.43 -12.62
C GLU A 70 -14.83 -2.96 -13.53
N THR A 71 -13.60 -2.46 -13.35
CA THR A 71 -12.42 -2.80 -14.15
C THR A 71 -11.28 -3.33 -13.27
N GLU A 72 -10.29 -3.97 -13.89
CA GLU A 72 -9.12 -4.48 -13.16
C GLU A 72 -8.18 -3.35 -12.69
N ASN A 73 -8.14 -2.21 -13.39
CA ASN A 73 -7.21 -1.12 -13.11
C ASN A 73 -7.95 0.22 -12.99
N PRO A 74 -8.88 0.38 -12.03
CA PRO A 74 -9.74 1.56 -11.92
C PRO A 74 -8.93 2.86 -11.77
N CYS A 75 -7.80 2.85 -11.06
CA CYS A 75 -7.00 4.06 -10.91
C CYS A 75 -6.40 4.52 -12.25
N LYS A 76 -5.94 3.57 -13.07
CA LYS A 76 -5.42 3.83 -14.41
C LYS A 76 -6.49 4.42 -15.33
N GLU A 77 -7.70 3.85 -15.31
CA GLU A 77 -8.85 4.34 -16.10
C GLU A 77 -9.25 5.77 -15.71
N LEU A 78 -9.06 6.15 -14.44
CA LEU A 78 -9.29 7.51 -13.94
C LEU A 78 -8.12 8.48 -14.22
N GLY A 79 -7.08 8.03 -14.93
CA GLY A 79 -5.91 8.82 -15.30
C GLY A 79 -4.81 8.88 -14.23
N PHE A 80 -4.89 8.07 -13.17
CA PHE A 80 -3.82 7.89 -12.19
C PHE A 80 -2.90 6.77 -12.66
N THR A 81 -2.04 7.06 -13.64
CA THR A 81 -1.23 6.04 -14.32
C THR A 81 0.17 5.87 -13.75
N GLU A 82 0.61 6.77 -12.87
CA GLU A 82 1.93 6.68 -12.24
C GLU A 82 1.80 5.97 -10.89
N TYR A 83 2.37 4.77 -10.79
CA TYR A 83 2.50 4.08 -9.51
C TYR A 83 3.37 4.89 -8.56
N GLU A 84 2.90 5.02 -7.31
CA GLU A 84 3.61 5.73 -6.26
C GLU A 84 4.19 4.75 -5.24
N THR A 85 3.37 3.85 -4.67
CA THR A 85 3.79 2.92 -3.62
C THR A 85 2.69 1.91 -3.26
N THR A 86 3.07 0.77 -2.70
CA THR A 86 2.19 -0.19 -2.02
C THR A 86 2.22 0.13 -0.53
N GLU A 87 1.06 0.39 0.07
CA GLU A 87 0.95 0.73 1.49
C GLU A 87 -0.10 -0.13 2.19
N THR A 88 0.04 -0.29 3.51
CA THR A 88 -0.99 -0.89 4.36
C THR A 88 -1.51 0.16 5.34
N HIS A 89 -2.75 0.59 5.16
CA HIS A 89 -3.42 1.53 6.06
C HIS A 89 -4.29 0.79 7.06
N GLY A 90 -4.48 1.39 8.23
CA GLY A 90 -5.41 0.89 9.24
C GLY A 90 -4.86 0.91 10.66
N VAL A 91 -5.66 0.42 11.59
CA VAL A 91 -5.38 0.44 13.02
C VAL A 91 -5.69 -0.91 13.63
N LEU A 92 -4.78 -1.39 14.50
CA LEU A 92 -4.90 -2.70 15.16
C LEU A 92 -5.13 -3.84 14.16
N ALA A 93 -6.29 -4.51 14.23
CA ALA A 93 -6.65 -5.64 13.39
C ALA A 93 -7.41 -5.25 12.11
N ILE A 94 -7.73 -3.96 11.93
CA ILE A 94 -8.42 -3.44 10.74
C ILE A 94 -7.36 -2.83 9.84
N LYS A 95 -6.97 -3.56 8.79
CA LYS A 95 -5.90 -3.16 7.87
C LYS A 95 -6.23 -3.54 6.43
N MET A 96 -5.92 -2.63 5.51
CA MET A 96 -6.03 -2.87 4.07
C MET A 96 -4.72 -2.50 3.38
N THR A 97 -4.21 -3.41 2.56
CA THR A 97 -3.07 -3.16 1.68
C THR A 97 -3.59 -2.70 0.31
N LEU A 98 -3.00 -1.65 -0.25
CA LEU A 98 -3.43 -1.05 -1.51
C LEU A 98 -2.23 -0.56 -2.33
N ASP A 99 -2.39 -0.53 -3.64
CA ASP A 99 -1.48 0.14 -4.57
C ASP A 99 -1.94 1.57 -4.79
N LYS A 100 -1.06 2.54 -4.52
CA LYS A 100 -1.32 3.97 -4.65
C LYS A 100 -0.73 4.53 -5.94
N TYR A 101 -1.51 5.37 -6.61
CA TYR A 101 -1.19 5.97 -7.89
C TYR A 101 -1.44 7.47 -7.87
N ARG A 102 -0.67 8.19 -8.70
CA ARG A 102 -0.82 9.63 -8.97
C ARG A 102 -1.05 9.86 -10.47
N LYS A 103 -1.51 11.06 -10.82
CA LYS A 103 -1.58 11.49 -12.22
C LYS A 103 -0.18 11.80 -12.76
N PRO A 104 0.04 11.65 -14.07
CA PRO A 104 1.24 12.18 -14.73
C PRO A 104 1.41 13.67 -14.50
N ASN A 105 2.67 14.12 -14.44
CA ASN A 105 3.02 15.54 -14.42
C ASN A 105 2.88 16.18 -15.80
#